data_AF-A0A835NBQ0-F1
#
_entry.id   AF-A0A835NBQ0-F1
#
_cell.length_a   1.000
_cell.length_b   1.000
_cell.length_c   1.000
_cell.angle_alpha   90.00
_cell.angle_beta   90.00
_cell.angle_gamma   90.00
#
_symmetry.space_group_name_H-M   'P 1'
#
loop_
_entity.id
_entity.type
_entity.pdbx_description
1 polymer ?
#
loop_
_entity_poly.entity_id
_entity_poly.type
_entity_poly.pdbx_seq_one_letter_code
_entity_poly.pdbx_strand_id
1 'polypeptide(L)'
;MRNKKQWARYGPMIKLLSPITSEDKINKKHHTTHAKTTPFSSNPEISLASMSTLRLNSYGLAPFQAPTTKSLRPSTHVISSSPTKLKIRAISTAPESTSEAKEPEEPPCVHLAFVHSVLLPDGTPDVHFRNAPGAQKLRDIMLDTNIELYGPYSRALLNCGGGGTCATCMVEVIEGKELLSPRTDNEKEKLKKKPKNWRLACQTTVGNPDSRGLVVIQQLPEWKAHEWNYEKLLPSEMLSEIQSD
;
A
#
# COMPACT_ATOMS: atom_id res chain seq x y z
N MET A 1 17.45 -47.31 -10.33
CA MET A 1 16.73 -48.25 -9.44
C MET A 1 16.19 -47.49 -8.25
N ARG A 2 14.93 -47.77 -7.87
CA ARG A 2 14.15 -47.08 -6.83
C ARG A 2 14.41 -47.68 -5.45
N ASN A 3 14.40 -46.84 -4.41
CA ASN A 3 13.89 -47.13 -3.05
C ASN A 3 13.79 -45.76 -2.36
N LYS A 4 12.65 -45.12 -2.06
CA LYS A 4 11.34 -45.48 -1.48
C LYS A 4 11.41 -46.08 -0.06
N LYS A 5 10.72 -45.36 0.85
CA LYS A 5 10.29 -45.67 2.23
C LYS A 5 11.30 -45.20 3.30
N GLN A 6 10.93 -44.48 4.35
CA GLN A 6 9.67 -44.54 5.11
C GLN A 6 9.45 -43.28 5.95
N TRP A 7 8.20 -42.81 5.98
CA TRP A 7 7.67 -41.85 6.94
C TRP A 7 7.59 -42.47 8.34
N ALA A 8 8.01 -41.73 9.37
CA ALA A 8 7.67 -41.96 10.77
C ALA A 8 6.94 -40.69 11.27
N ARG A 9 5.63 -40.72 11.48
CA ARG A 9 4.84 -41.28 12.59
C ARG A 9 4.47 -40.16 13.57
N TYR A 10 3.24 -39.70 13.44
CA TYR A 10 2.52 -38.89 14.43
C TYR A 10 2.50 -39.59 15.80
N GLY A 11 2.64 -38.79 16.86
CA GLY A 11 2.30 -39.13 18.23
C GLY A 11 2.02 -37.85 19.04
N PRO A 12 0.88 -37.71 19.74
CA PRO A 12 0.50 -36.51 20.48
C PRO A 12 1.03 -36.56 21.91
N MET A 13 1.33 -35.42 22.53
CA MET A 13 1.52 -35.34 23.98
C MET A 13 0.76 -34.16 24.57
N ILE A 14 -0.13 -34.58 25.46
CA ILE A 14 -1.16 -33.90 26.23
C ILE A 14 -0.59 -32.79 27.13
N LYS A 15 -1.42 -31.75 27.29
CA LYS A 15 -1.39 -30.69 28.30
C LYS A 15 -0.88 -31.16 29.67
N LEU A 16 0.06 -30.40 30.24
CA LEU A 16 0.19 -30.26 31.70
C LEU A 16 0.14 -28.77 32.04
N LEU A 17 -1.00 -28.35 32.58
CA LEU A 17 -1.17 -27.10 33.31
C LEU A 17 -0.67 -27.32 34.74
N SER A 18 0.13 -26.39 35.25
CA SER A 18 0.51 -26.31 36.66
C SER A 18 -0.26 -25.17 37.36
N PRO A 19 -0.51 -25.29 38.68
CA PRO A 19 -1.61 -24.62 39.37
C PRO A 19 -1.27 -23.21 39.86
N ILE A 20 -2.30 -22.37 39.91
CA ILE A 20 -2.31 -21.05 40.57
C ILE A 20 -2.70 -21.27 42.04
N THR A 21 -1.86 -20.79 42.94
CA THR A 21 -2.11 -20.77 44.38
C THR A 21 -3.07 -19.64 44.77
N SER A 22 -3.97 -19.99 45.68
CA SER A 22 -4.80 -19.15 46.55
C SER A 22 -3.95 -18.13 47.33
N GLU A 23 -4.42 -17.02 47.93
CA GLU A 23 -5.67 -16.58 48.54
C GLU A 23 -5.67 -15.05 48.50
N ASP A 24 -6.83 -14.38 48.41
CA ASP A 24 -7.12 -13.31 49.37
C ASP A 24 -8.61 -12.91 49.42
N LYS A 25 -8.99 -12.48 50.62
CA LYS A 25 -10.31 -12.51 51.22
C LYS A 25 -11.30 -11.44 50.73
N ILE A 26 -12.56 -11.90 50.61
CA ILE A 26 -13.77 -11.35 51.26
C ILE A 26 -13.96 -9.81 51.19
N ASN A 27 -14.93 -9.37 50.38
CA ASN A 27 -15.95 -8.45 50.89
C ASN A 27 -17.30 -8.64 50.18
N LYS A 28 -18.30 -9.07 50.95
CA LYS A 28 -19.71 -9.11 50.58
C LYS A 28 -20.29 -7.70 50.75
N LYS A 29 -20.90 -7.14 49.70
CA LYS A 29 -22.04 -6.23 49.87
C LYS A 29 -23.15 -6.59 48.90
N HIS A 30 -24.30 -6.84 49.51
CA HIS A 30 -25.57 -7.18 48.90
C HIS A 30 -26.11 -5.99 48.10
N HIS A 31 -26.63 -6.26 46.90
CA HIS A 31 -27.81 -5.54 46.40
C HIS A 31 -28.59 -6.43 45.43
N THR A 32 -29.72 -6.90 45.95
CA THR A 32 -30.80 -7.61 45.27
C THR A 32 -31.44 -6.70 44.22
N THR A 33 -31.57 -7.17 42.97
CA THR A 33 -32.68 -6.80 42.09
C THR A 33 -33.13 -8.02 41.28
N HIS A 34 -34.45 -8.18 41.20
CA HIS A 34 -35.15 -9.36 40.73
C HIS A 34 -35.16 -9.47 39.20
N ALA A 35 -34.76 -10.62 38.66
CA ALA A 35 -35.06 -11.03 37.29
C ALA A 35 -36.43 -11.75 37.26
N LYS A 36 -37.35 -11.25 36.45
CA LYS A 36 -38.69 -11.84 36.25
C LYS A 36 -38.72 -12.55 34.90
N THR A 37 -38.77 -13.88 34.97
CA THR A 37 -39.01 -14.81 33.85
C THR A 37 -40.52 -14.89 33.56
N THR A 38 -40.92 -14.81 32.29
CA THR A 38 -42.24 -15.25 31.81
C THR A 38 -42.14 -15.82 30.38
N PRO A 39 -43.09 -16.67 29.96
CA PRO A 39 -42.78 -17.85 29.17
C PRO A 39 -43.05 -17.75 27.65
N PHE A 40 -42.43 -18.73 27.00
CA PHE A 40 -42.71 -19.33 25.69
C PHE A 40 -44.20 -19.35 25.31
N SER A 41 -44.51 -18.85 24.10
CA SER A 41 -45.82 -18.99 23.46
C SER A 41 -45.64 -19.49 22.03
N SER A 42 -46.51 -20.42 21.68
CA SER A 42 -46.56 -21.32 20.52
C SER A 42 -46.89 -20.64 19.19
N ASN A 43 -46.39 -21.28 18.12
CA ASN A 43 -46.67 -21.17 16.68
C ASN A 43 -47.99 -20.49 16.25
N PRO A 44 -47.98 -19.95 15.02
CA PRO A 44 -48.92 -20.50 14.04
C PRO A 44 -48.34 -20.78 12.64
N GLU A 45 -48.86 -21.87 12.10
CA GLU A 45 -49.27 -22.16 10.71
C GLU A 45 -48.40 -21.78 9.51
N ILE A 46 -48.08 -22.84 8.76
CA ILE A 46 -47.60 -22.87 7.39
C ILE A 46 -48.76 -22.43 6.48
N SER A 47 -48.67 -21.23 5.91
CA SER A 47 -49.53 -20.79 4.80
C SER A 47 -48.75 -20.91 3.49
N LEU A 48 -49.21 -21.85 2.66
CA LEU A 48 -48.73 -22.10 1.31
C LEU A 48 -49.59 -21.28 0.34
N ALA A 49 -49.10 -20.15 -0.17
CA ALA A 49 -49.68 -19.51 -1.35
C ALA A 49 -48.75 -18.50 -2.02
N SER A 50 -48.82 -18.50 -3.35
CA SER A 50 -48.47 -17.44 -4.29
C SER A 50 -47.03 -17.40 -4.82
N MET A 51 -46.80 -18.21 -5.87
CA MET A 51 -45.79 -17.89 -6.89
C MET A 51 -46.21 -16.61 -7.62
N SER A 52 -45.54 -15.51 -7.32
CA SER A 52 -45.69 -14.27 -8.09
C SER A 52 -44.81 -14.34 -9.33
N THR A 53 -45.45 -14.46 -10.48
CA THR A 53 -44.86 -14.33 -11.81
C THR A 53 -44.24 -12.93 -11.98
N LEU A 54 -42.94 -12.86 -12.22
CA LEU A 54 -42.30 -11.63 -12.69
C LEU A 54 -42.79 -11.33 -14.12
N ARG A 55 -43.70 -10.36 -14.24
CA ARG A 55 -44.08 -9.70 -15.49
C ARG A 55 -42.88 -8.88 -15.98
N LEU A 56 -42.25 -9.31 -17.07
CA LEU A 56 -41.35 -8.47 -17.87
C LEU A 56 -42.19 -7.40 -18.57
N ASN A 57 -42.05 -6.16 -18.11
CA ASN A 57 -42.55 -4.97 -18.80
C ASN A 57 -41.59 -4.62 -19.92
N SER A 58 -42.02 -4.83 -21.17
CA SER A 58 -41.34 -4.35 -22.37
C SER A 58 -41.97 -3.02 -22.78
N TYR A 59 -41.45 -1.91 -22.24
CA TYR A 59 -41.79 -0.59 -22.73
C TYR A 59 -40.70 -0.08 -23.69
N GLY A 60 -41.11 0.05 -24.95
CA GLY A 60 -40.85 1.24 -25.75
C GLY A 60 -39.42 1.53 -26.15
N LEU A 61 -39.01 1.00 -27.31
CA LEU A 61 -37.90 1.55 -28.08
C LEU A 61 -38.29 2.96 -28.59
N ALA A 62 -37.65 3.98 -28.04
CA ALA A 62 -37.60 5.31 -28.63
C ALA A 62 -36.31 5.43 -29.50
N PRO A 63 -36.38 5.92 -30.74
CA PRO A 63 -35.19 6.08 -31.57
C PRO A 63 -34.36 7.27 -31.08
N PHE A 64 -33.13 6.99 -30.68
CA PHE A 64 -32.10 8.00 -30.41
C PHE A 64 -31.76 8.73 -31.71
N GLN A 65 -31.99 10.05 -31.74
CA GLN A 65 -31.45 10.93 -32.77
C GLN A 65 -29.97 11.20 -32.48
N ALA A 66 -29.12 10.92 -33.47
CA ALA A 66 -27.68 11.16 -33.42
C ALA A 66 -27.37 12.67 -33.48
N PRO A 67 -26.43 13.19 -32.67
CA PRO A 67 -25.87 14.52 -32.87
C PRO A 67 -24.94 14.55 -34.08
N THR A 68 -25.15 15.55 -34.93
CA THR A 68 -24.34 15.86 -36.10
C THR A 68 -22.93 16.30 -35.71
N THR A 69 -21.92 15.68 -36.34
CA THR A 69 -20.51 16.07 -36.25
C THR A 69 -20.30 17.42 -36.93
N LYS A 70 -19.90 18.44 -36.17
CA LYS A 70 -19.41 19.70 -36.75
C LYS A 70 -17.96 19.51 -37.19
N SER A 71 -17.76 19.62 -38.50
CA SER A 71 -16.49 19.62 -39.22
C SER A 71 -15.55 20.71 -38.68
N LEU A 72 -14.36 20.30 -38.22
CA LEU A 72 -13.24 21.18 -37.93
C LEU A 72 -12.60 21.63 -39.27
N ARG A 73 -12.56 22.95 -39.49
CA ARG A 73 -11.77 23.57 -40.57
C ARG A 73 -10.37 23.88 -40.04
N PRO A 74 -9.28 23.49 -40.72
CA PRO A 74 -7.95 24.04 -40.46
C PRO A 74 -7.79 25.38 -41.19
N SER A 75 -7.52 26.44 -40.43
CA SER A 75 -7.07 27.73 -40.98
C SER A 75 -5.62 27.60 -41.40
N THR A 76 -5.34 27.84 -42.68
CA THR A 76 -3.99 27.80 -43.24
C THR A 76 -3.40 29.20 -43.15
N HIS A 77 -2.55 29.47 -42.16
CA HIS A 77 -1.70 30.67 -42.17
C HIS A 77 -0.41 30.35 -42.92
N VAL A 78 -0.36 30.81 -44.17
CA VAL A 78 0.86 30.89 -44.97
C VAL A 78 1.74 32.02 -44.45
N ILE A 79 2.90 31.68 -43.87
CA ILE A 79 3.94 32.67 -43.55
C ILE A 79 4.90 32.68 -44.74
N SER A 80 4.84 33.76 -45.50
CA SER A 80 5.79 34.12 -46.56
C SER A 80 7.17 34.33 -45.94
N SER A 81 8.17 33.58 -46.42
CA SER A 81 9.57 33.76 -46.03
C SER A 81 10.31 34.58 -47.10
N SER A 82 10.68 35.80 -46.75
CA SER A 82 11.63 36.62 -47.52
C SER A 82 13.03 36.44 -46.92
N PRO A 83 14.08 36.15 -47.70
CA PRO A 83 15.44 36.04 -47.18
C PRO A 83 16.12 37.42 -47.22
N THR A 84 16.21 38.10 -46.08
CA THR A 84 17.14 39.23 -45.94
C THR A 84 18.50 38.71 -45.51
N LYS A 85 19.49 38.91 -46.39
CA LYS A 85 20.90 38.62 -46.16
C LYS A 85 21.39 39.37 -44.93
N LEU A 86 21.71 38.67 -43.84
CA LEU A 86 22.40 39.25 -42.70
C LEU A 86 23.85 38.80 -42.64
N LYS A 87 24.73 39.80 -42.64
CA LYS A 87 26.18 39.77 -42.79
C LYS A 87 26.81 39.41 -41.45
N ILE A 88 27.35 38.21 -41.32
CA ILE A 88 28.07 37.77 -40.11
C ILE A 88 29.44 38.46 -40.08
N ARG A 89 29.73 39.19 -39.00
CA ARG A 89 31.05 39.76 -38.71
C ARG A 89 31.61 38.99 -37.51
N ALA A 90 32.70 38.26 -37.74
CA ALA A 90 33.46 37.58 -36.71
C ALA A 90 34.15 38.61 -35.80
N ILE A 91 34.04 38.45 -34.49
CA ILE A 91 34.81 39.22 -33.49
C ILE A 91 35.34 38.27 -32.41
N SER A 92 36.51 38.65 -31.95
CA SER A 92 37.60 37.93 -31.31
C SER A 92 37.28 37.16 -30.03
N THR A 93 38.05 36.10 -29.86
CA THR A 93 38.45 35.43 -28.62
C THR A 93 38.64 36.42 -27.46
N ALA A 94 38.00 36.12 -26.32
CA ALA A 94 38.36 36.65 -25.00
C ALA A 94 38.84 35.48 -24.12
N PRO A 95 39.91 35.64 -23.33
CA PRO A 95 40.38 34.61 -22.41
C PRO A 95 39.60 34.64 -21.09
N GLU A 96 39.40 33.44 -20.55
CA GLU A 96 39.37 33.12 -19.12
C GLU A 96 38.35 33.89 -18.24
N SER A 97 37.19 33.28 -18.07
CA SER A 97 36.60 33.19 -16.73
C SER A 97 36.35 31.73 -16.44
N THR A 98 37.09 31.21 -15.47
CA THR A 98 36.88 29.93 -14.81
C THR A 98 35.41 29.85 -14.37
N SER A 99 34.56 29.26 -15.21
CA SER A 99 33.25 28.83 -14.78
C SER A 99 33.49 27.62 -13.91
N GLU A 100 33.49 27.81 -12.59
CA GLU A 100 33.16 26.75 -11.66
C GLU A 100 31.85 26.14 -12.15
N ALA A 101 31.99 24.99 -12.82
CA ALA A 101 30.89 24.13 -13.17
C ALA A 101 30.37 23.58 -11.83
N LYS A 102 29.42 24.30 -11.25
CA LYS A 102 28.57 23.75 -10.21
C LYS A 102 27.88 22.56 -10.85
N GLU A 103 28.28 21.34 -10.46
CA GLU A 103 27.58 20.13 -10.86
C GLU A 103 26.08 20.33 -10.61
N PRO A 104 25.18 19.82 -11.48
CA PRO A 104 23.76 19.81 -11.19
C PRO A 104 23.57 18.97 -9.93
N GLU A 105 23.47 19.62 -8.76
CA GLU A 105 23.19 18.92 -7.50
C GLU A 105 21.90 18.12 -7.69
N GLU A 106 22.02 16.79 -7.68
CA GLU A 106 20.89 15.93 -7.96
C GLU A 106 19.75 16.25 -6.97
N PRO A 107 18.52 16.41 -7.48
CA PRO A 107 17.39 16.81 -6.65
C PRO A 107 17.23 15.80 -5.51
N PRO A 108 17.00 16.27 -4.27
CA PRO A 108 16.87 15.40 -3.11
C PRO A 108 15.75 14.36 -3.35
N CYS A 109 16.07 13.09 -3.18
CA CYS A 109 15.13 12.00 -3.33
C CYS A 109 15.29 10.96 -2.24
N VAL A 110 14.18 10.29 -1.91
CA VAL A 110 14.17 9.15 -0.98
C VAL A 110 14.10 7.87 -1.80
N HIS A 111 15.01 6.95 -1.52
CA HIS A 111 15.02 5.61 -2.09
C HIS A 111 14.06 4.72 -1.30
N LEU A 112 13.24 3.95 -2.02
CA LEU A 112 12.24 3.06 -1.47
C LEU A 112 12.49 1.64 -1.97
N ALA A 113 12.70 0.71 -1.05
CA ALA A 113 12.79 -0.71 -1.34
C ALA A 113 11.49 -1.39 -0.89
N PHE A 114 10.72 -1.91 -1.86
CA PHE A 114 9.46 -2.59 -1.60
C PHE A 114 9.66 -4.10 -1.70
N VAL A 115 9.54 -4.80 -0.58
CA VAL A 115 9.66 -6.26 -0.53
C VAL A 115 8.29 -6.90 -0.73
N HIS A 116 8.18 -7.77 -1.72
CA HIS A 116 6.93 -8.45 -2.02
C HIS A 116 6.55 -9.47 -0.94
N SER A 117 5.28 -9.84 -0.85
CA SER A 117 4.81 -10.82 0.16
C SER A 117 5.17 -12.27 -0.18
N VAL A 118 5.53 -12.53 -1.44
CA VAL A 118 5.89 -13.85 -1.95
C VAL A 118 7.38 -13.84 -2.29
N LEU A 119 8.10 -14.87 -1.84
CA LEU A 119 9.51 -15.05 -2.17
C LEU A 119 9.66 -15.56 -3.61
N LEU A 120 10.81 -15.28 -4.21
CA LEU A 120 11.20 -15.86 -5.49
C LEU A 120 11.36 -17.40 -5.36
N PRO A 121 11.37 -18.15 -6.49
CA PRO A 121 11.50 -19.61 -6.47
C PRO A 121 12.79 -20.13 -5.81
N ASP A 122 13.81 -19.29 -5.71
CA ASP A 122 15.08 -19.57 -5.02
C ASP A 122 15.03 -19.32 -3.50
N GLY A 123 13.91 -18.79 -2.99
CA GLY A 123 13.71 -18.45 -1.59
C GLY A 123 14.24 -17.06 -1.20
N THR A 124 14.69 -16.24 -2.14
CA THR A 124 15.10 -14.86 -1.88
C THR A 124 13.89 -13.91 -1.90
N PRO A 125 13.93 -12.81 -1.12
CA PRO A 125 12.89 -11.80 -1.18
C PRO A 125 12.90 -11.06 -2.52
N ASP A 126 11.73 -10.91 -3.12
CA ASP A 126 11.53 -10.09 -4.32
C ASP A 126 11.44 -8.62 -3.93
N VAL A 127 12.34 -7.78 -4.45
CA VAL A 127 12.49 -6.38 -4.05
C VAL A 127 12.41 -5.46 -5.25
N HIS A 128 11.52 -4.47 -5.14
CA HIS A 128 11.38 -3.42 -6.13
C HIS A 128 11.90 -2.09 -5.58
N PHE A 129 12.92 -1.54 -6.23
CA PHE A 129 13.47 -0.22 -5.90
C PHE A 129 12.74 0.90 -6.66
N ARG A 130 12.40 1.98 -5.97
CA ARG A 130 11.80 3.19 -6.52
C ARG A 130 12.42 4.42 -5.88
N ASN A 131 12.41 5.53 -6.61
CA ASN A 131 12.80 6.83 -6.09
C ASN A 131 11.56 7.72 -6.04
N ALA A 132 11.40 8.48 -4.97
CA ALA A 132 10.32 9.44 -4.84
C ALA A 132 10.82 10.74 -4.21
N PRO A 133 10.33 11.89 -4.70
CA PRO A 133 10.39 13.14 -3.94
C PRO A 133 9.78 12.95 -2.56
N GLY A 134 10.36 13.61 -1.55
CA GLY A 134 9.77 13.63 -0.21
C GLY A 134 8.44 14.41 -0.16
N ALA A 135 7.84 14.45 1.02
CA ALA A 135 6.51 15.02 1.30
C ALA A 135 5.32 14.36 0.57
N GLN A 136 5.51 13.20 -0.06
CA GLN A 136 4.45 12.45 -0.74
C GLN A 136 3.84 11.35 0.13
N LYS A 137 2.58 10.97 -0.14
CA LYS A 137 1.94 9.83 0.53
C LYS A 137 2.51 8.53 -0.01
N LEU A 138 2.86 7.62 0.89
CA LEU A 138 3.42 6.32 0.52
C LEU A 138 2.46 5.51 -0.37
N ARG A 139 1.15 5.61 -0.12
CA ARG A 139 0.13 5.00 -0.99
C ARG A 139 0.26 5.46 -2.44
N ASP A 140 0.38 6.76 -2.67
CA ASP A 140 0.33 7.32 -4.01
C ASP A 140 1.59 6.90 -4.77
N ILE A 141 2.76 6.98 -4.14
CA ILE A 141 4.02 6.47 -4.69
C ILE A 141 3.90 4.99 -5.09
N MET A 142 3.35 4.14 -4.21
CA MET A 142 3.19 2.72 -4.51
C MET A 142 2.26 2.49 -5.71
N LEU A 143 1.12 3.19 -5.76
CA LEU A 143 0.14 3.01 -6.84
C LEU A 143 0.66 3.55 -8.18
N ASP A 144 1.32 4.70 -8.17
CA ASP A 144 1.86 5.36 -9.37
C ASP A 144 3.02 4.59 -9.98
N THR A 145 3.78 3.85 -9.15
CA THR A 145 4.93 3.04 -9.58
C THR A 145 4.62 1.55 -9.74
N ASN A 146 3.32 1.22 -9.83
CA ASN A 146 2.81 -0.14 -10.01
C ASN A 146 3.26 -1.15 -8.94
N ILE A 147 3.52 -0.68 -7.71
CA ILE A 147 3.74 -1.54 -6.55
C ILE A 147 2.40 -1.96 -5.99
N GLU A 148 2.22 -3.26 -5.77
CA GLU A 148 0.99 -3.77 -5.23
C GLU A 148 0.88 -3.43 -3.74
N LEU A 149 -0.11 -2.62 -3.41
CA LEU A 149 -0.44 -2.23 -2.05
C LEU A 149 -1.65 -3.02 -1.53
N TYR A 150 -2.52 -3.44 -2.43
CA TYR A 150 -3.76 -4.09 -2.11
C TYR A 150 -3.67 -5.57 -2.46
N GLY A 151 -4.07 -6.44 -1.54
CA GLY A 151 -4.24 -7.84 -1.88
C GLY A 151 -5.21 -7.98 -3.08
N PRO A 152 -5.23 -9.14 -3.77
CA PRO A 152 -5.98 -9.35 -5.01
C PRO A 152 -7.46 -8.96 -4.94
N TYR A 153 -8.05 -8.98 -3.73
CA TYR A 153 -9.44 -8.61 -3.50
C TYR A 153 -9.66 -7.17 -3.01
N SER A 154 -8.65 -6.55 -2.38
CA SER A 154 -8.81 -5.26 -1.69
C SER A 154 -8.77 -4.07 -2.65
N ARG A 155 -8.11 -4.20 -3.81
CA ARG A 155 -7.90 -3.09 -4.75
C ARG A 155 -9.20 -2.57 -5.34
N ALA A 156 -10.05 -3.45 -5.83
CA ALA A 156 -11.25 -3.07 -6.58
C ALA A 156 -12.49 -2.80 -5.71
N LEU A 157 -12.56 -3.37 -4.51
CA LEU A 157 -13.85 -3.47 -3.79
C LEU A 157 -13.87 -2.89 -2.37
N LEU A 158 -12.72 -2.72 -1.71
CA LEU A 158 -12.68 -2.53 -0.24
C LEU A 158 -11.73 -1.41 0.24
N ASN A 159 -11.25 -0.53 -0.64
CA ASN A 159 -10.34 0.55 -0.25
C ASN A 159 -11.08 1.90 -0.09
N CYS A 160 -10.75 2.65 0.97
CA CYS A 160 -11.39 3.95 1.29
C CYS A 160 -10.80 5.15 0.53
N GLY A 161 -10.08 4.94 -0.57
CA GLY A 161 -9.43 6.04 -1.33
C GLY A 161 -8.32 6.81 -0.60
N GLY A 162 -8.03 6.48 0.67
CA GLY A 162 -6.97 7.13 1.45
C GLY A 162 -7.44 7.73 2.77
N GLY A 163 -8.73 7.67 3.08
CA GLY A 163 -9.31 8.23 4.31
C GLY A 163 -8.89 7.55 5.63
N GLY A 164 -8.04 6.53 5.61
CA GLY A 164 -7.52 5.89 6.84
C GLY A 164 -8.52 5.02 7.62
N THR A 165 -9.73 4.77 7.09
CA THR A 165 -10.80 4.08 7.83
C THR A 165 -10.88 2.57 7.58
N CYS A 166 -10.53 2.12 6.37
CA CYS A 166 -10.64 0.71 5.96
C CYS A 166 -9.49 -0.19 6.43
N ALA A 167 -8.34 0.40 6.79
CA ALA A 167 -7.10 -0.31 7.12
C ALA A 167 -6.58 -1.29 6.04
N THR A 168 -7.02 -1.20 4.78
CA THR A 168 -6.54 -2.10 3.71
C THR A 168 -5.19 -1.69 3.12
N CYS A 169 -4.71 -0.47 3.39
CA CYS A 169 -3.43 0.07 2.92
C CYS A 169 -2.27 -0.27 3.90
N MET A 170 -2.31 -1.43 4.56
CA MET A 170 -1.32 -1.82 5.57
C MET A 170 0.01 -2.21 4.95
N VAL A 171 1.09 -1.67 5.49
CA VAL A 171 2.47 -2.02 5.16
C VAL A 171 3.28 -2.19 6.44
N GLU A 172 4.37 -2.93 6.36
CA GLU A 172 5.31 -3.07 7.47
C GLU A 172 6.59 -2.30 7.13
N VAL A 173 6.98 -1.38 8.02
CA VAL A 173 8.24 -0.64 7.90
C VAL A 173 9.33 -1.48 8.53
N ILE A 174 10.37 -1.78 7.77
CA ILE A 174 11.51 -2.58 8.21
C ILE A 174 12.63 -1.63 8.65
N GLU A 175 12.98 -0.69 7.76
CA GLU A 175 14.01 0.33 7.98
C GLU A 175 13.53 1.70 7.49
N GLY A 176 14.16 2.78 7.97
CA GLY A 176 13.86 4.15 7.55
C GLY A 176 12.62 4.76 8.20
N LYS A 177 12.28 4.35 9.43
CA LYS A 177 11.08 4.85 10.14
C LYS A 177 11.15 6.34 10.45
N GLU A 178 12.34 6.86 10.69
CA GLU A 178 12.65 8.26 10.94
C GLU A 178 12.43 9.14 9.71
N LEU A 179 12.50 8.56 8.51
CA LEU A 179 12.15 9.22 7.26
C LEU A 179 10.64 9.22 6.99
N LEU A 180 9.81 8.76 7.93
CA LEU A 180 8.36 8.72 7.77
C LEU A 180 7.68 9.66 8.77
N SER A 181 6.54 10.21 8.37
CA SER A 181 5.72 11.02 9.25
C SER A 181 5.34 10.26 10.53
N PRO A 182 5.12 10.96 11.65
CA PRO A 182 4.60 10.32 12.86
C PRO A 182 3.24 9.67 12.60
N ARG A 183 2.89 8.71 13.47
CA ARG A 183 1.61 7.99 13.34
C ARG A 183 0.43 8.91 13.63
N THR A 184 -0.54 8.93 12.73
CA THR A 184 -1.81 9.64 12.94
C THR A 184 -2.72 8.88 13.91
N ASP A 185 -3.75 9.54 14.44
CA ASP A 185 -4.68 8.91 15.39
C ASP A 185 -5.50 7.79 14.75
N ASN A 186 -5.89 7.95 13.47
CA ASN A 186 -6.49 6.89 12.67
C ASN A 186 -5.59 5.65 12.61
N GLU A 187 -4.28 5.84 12.39
CA GLU A 187 -3.32 4.73 12.39
C GLU A 187 -3.23 4.06 13.77
N LYS A 188 -3.24 4.83 14.85
CA LYS A 188 -3.18 4.29 16.22
C LYS A 188 -4.43 3.46 16.53
N GLU A 189 -5.61 3.93 16.14
CA GLU A 189 -6.87 3.23 16.38
C GLU A 189 -6.98 1.94 15.55
N LYS A 190 -6.72 2.03 14.24
CA LYS A 190 -6.93 0.91 13.30
C LYS A 190 -5.91 -0.21 13.48
N LEU A 191 -4.68 0.14 13.85
CA LEU A 191 -3.58 -0.82 13.99
C LEU A 191 -3.26 -1.14 15.45
N LYS A 192 -4.17 -0.85 16.40
CA LYS A 192 -3.95 -1.08 17.85
C LYS A 192 -3.60 -2.53 18.23
N LYS A 193 -4.01 -3.51 17.41
CA LYS A 193 -3.72 -4.95 17.60
C LYS A 193 -2.56 -5.45 16.75
N LYS A 194 -1.89 -4.57 15.99
CA LYS A 194 -0.82 -4.91 15.06
C LYS A 194 0.54 -4.48 15.62
N PRO A 195 1.65 -5.03 15.11
CA PRO A 195 2.99 -4.59 15.47
C PRO A 195 3.19 -3.07 15.28
N LYS A 196 4.05 -2.47 16.10
CA LYS A 196 4.25 -1.01 16.12
C LYS A 196 4.86 -0.46 14.83
N ASN A 197 5.60 -1.28 14.11
CA ASN A 197 6.25 -0.97 12.83
C ASN A 197 5.28 -1.04 11.63
N TRP A 198 4.03 -1.48 11.83
CA TRP A 198 3.02 -1.46 10.77
C TRP A 198 2.44 -0.07 10.60
N ARG A 199 2.26 0.36 9.36
CA ARG A 199 1.75 1.69 9.00
C ARG A 199 0.60 1.57 8.02
N LEU A 200 -0.25 2.60 7.98
CA LEU A 200 -1.17 2.79 6.88
C LEU A 200 -0.44 3.63 5.83
N ALA A 201 -0.08 3.03 4.69
CA ALA A 201 0.62 3.72 3.60
C ALA A 201 -0.12 5.00 3.16
N CYS A 202 -1.45 4.98 3.23
CA CYS A 202 -2.29 6.11 2.87
C CYS A 202 -2.30 7.26 3.88
N GLN A 203 -1.83 7.05 5.11
CA GLN A 203 -1.69 8.10 6.12
C GLN A 203 -0.24 8.53 6.29
N THR A 204 0.70 7.68 5.88
CA THR A 204 2.14 7.90 6.00
C THR A 204 2.65 8.81 4.89
N THR A 205 3.35 9.87 5.28
CA THR A 205 4.11 10.73 4.35
C THR A 205 5.58 10.33 4.40
N VAL A 206 6.23 10.23 3.24
CA VAL A 206 7.65 9.92 3.07
C VAL A 206 8.45 11.22 3.09
N GLY A 207 9.30 11.38 4.09
CA GLY A 207 10.28 12.47 4.21
C GLY A 207 9.70 13.88 4.17
N ASN A 208 10.62 14.83 4.16
CA ASN A 208 10.40 16.22 3.75
C ASN A 208 10.95 16.41 2.32
N PRO A 209 10.67 17.52 1.64
CA PRO A 209 11.17 17.76 0.28
C PRO A 209 12.69 17.61 0.13
N ASP A 210 13.44 17.91 1.19
CA ASP A 210 14.91 17.85 1.20
C ASP A 210 15.47 16.54 1.79
N SER A 211 14.62 15.59 2.16
CA SER A 211 15.06 14.34 2.76
C SER A 211 15.76 13.43 1.74
N ARG A 212 16.86 12.82 2.18
CA ARG A 212 17.59 11.76 1.48
C ARG A 212 17.70 10.52 2.38
N GLY A 213 17.79 9.35 1.77
CA GLY A 213 17.99 8.08 2.48
C GLY A 213 17.14 6.94 1.91
N LEU A 214 17.15 5.81 2.61
CA LEU A 214 16.48 4.57 2.22
C LEU A 214 15.37 4.21 3.20
N VAL A 215 14.18 3.90 2.68
CA VAL A 215 13.09 3.28 3.44
C VAL A 215 12.78 1.91 2.87
N VAL A 216 12.68 0.92 3.75
CA VAL A 216 12.40 -0.47 3.37
C VAL A 216 11.01 -0.85 3.87
N ILE A 217 10.17 -1.27 2.94
CA ILE A 217 8.75 -1.52 3.18
C ILE A 217 8.40 -2.95 2.75
N GLN A 218 7.90 -3.76 3.69
CA GLN A 218 7.25 -5.03 3.37
C GLN A 218 5.81 -4.78 2.92
N GLN A 219 5.50 -5.26 1.72
CA GLN A 219 4.14 -5.27 1.16
C GLN A 219 3.29 -6.36 1.83
N LEU A 220 2.00 -6.07 2.00
CA LEU A 220 0.98 -7.03 2.44
C LEU A 220 1.45 -7.90 3.63
N PRO A 221 1.78 -7.29 4.78
CA PRO A 221 2.43 -8.02 5.88
C PRO A 221 1.55 -9.08 6.55
N GLU A 222 0.23 -9.07 6.29
CA GLU A 222 -0.68 -10.16 6.70
C GLU A 222 -0.62 -11.38 5.77
N TRP A 223 -0.11 -11.20 4.55
CA TRP A 223 -0.04 -12.21 3.50
C TRP A 223 1.37 -12.77 3.32
N LYS A 224 2.35 -12.31 4.10
CA LYS A 224 3.68 -12.88 4.12
C LYS A 224 3.60 -14.31 4.64
N ALA A 225 3.78 -15.28 3.76
CA ALA A 225 3.73 -16.69 4.13
C ALA A 225 5.04 -17.17 4.78
N HIS A 226 6.11 -16.39 4.67
CA HIS A 226 7.48 -16.76 5.04
C HIS A 226 8.15 -15.59 5.76
N GLU A 227 8.95 -15.89 6.78
CA GLU A 227 9.89 -14.92 7.35
C GLU A 227 11.15 -14.84 6.48
N TRP A 228 11.73 -13.65 6.37
CA TRP A 228 12.98 -13.42 5.66
C TRP A 228 13.86 -12.45 6.45
N ASN A 229 15.18 -12.53 6.24
CA ASN A 229 16.16 -11.68 6.93
C ASN A 229 16.71 -10.63 5.97
N TYR A 230 16.63 -9.37 6.38
CA TYR A 230 17.06 -8.19 5.64
C TYR A 230 18.58 -8.07 5.44
N GLU A 231 19.39 -8.66 6.29
CA GLU A 231 20.85 -8.66 6.15
C GLU A 231 21.34 -9.27 4.82
N LYS A 232 20.50 -10.04 4.13
CA LYS A 232 20.80 -10.62 2.81
C LYS A 232 20.50 -9.72 1.61
N LEU A 233 19.78 -8.60 1.81
CA LEU A 233 19.27 -7.75 0.72
C LEU A 233 20.14 -6.54 0.41
N LEU A 234 21.12 -6.23 1.25
CA LEU A 234 22.12 -5.23 0.96
C LEU A 234 23.41 -5.95 0.57
N PRO A 235 23.65 -6.23 -0.72
CA PRO A 235 25.01 -6.47 -1.18
C PRO A 235 25.87 -5.32 -0.64
N SER A 236 26.99 -5.65 0.00
CA SER A 236 27.90 -4.68 0.63
C SER A 236 28.36 -3.56 -0.32
N GLU A 237 28.20 -3.77 -1.63
CA GLU A 237 28.46 -2.81 -2.71
C GLU A 237 27.58 -1.55 -2.60
N MET A 238 26.28 -1.68 -2.30
CA MET A 238 25.38 -0.50 -2.18
C MET A 238 25.58 0.31 -0.90
N LEU A 239 26.11 -0.29 0.17
CA LEU A 239 26.42 0.42 1.41
C LEU A 239 27.63 1.35 1.25
N SER A 240 28.53 1.03 0.32
CA SER A 240 29.72 1.84 0.05
C SER A 240 29.42 3.14 -0.70
N GLU A 241 28.36 3.18 -1.50
CA GLU A 241 27.93 4.36 -2.25
C GLU A 241 27.11 5.35 -1.39
N ILE A 242 26.46 4.88 -0.32
CA ILE A 242 25.68 5.74 0.59
C ILE A 242 26.58 6.43 1.64
N GLN A 243 27.80 5.94 1.87
CA GLN A 243 28.75 6.48 2.85
C GLN A 243 29.84 7.37 2.27
N SER A 244 29.86 7.57 0.94
CA SER A 244 30.91 8.32 0.25
C SER A 244 30.57 9.80 -0.05
N ASP A 245 29.37 10.28 0.31
CA ASP A 245 28.95 11.68 0.15
C ASP A 245 28.92 12.44 1.49
#